data_AF-A0A1F8EA24-F1
#
_entry.id   AF-A0A1F8EA24-F1
#
_cell.length_a   1.000
_cell.length_b   1.000
_cell.length_c   1.000
_cell.angle_alpha   90.00
_cell.angle_beta   90.00
_cell.angle_gamma   90.00
#
_symmetry.space_group_name_H-M   'P 1'
#
loop_
_entity.id
_entity.type
_entity.pdbx_description
1 polymer ?
#
loop_
_entity_poly.entity_id
_entity_poly.type
_entity_poly.pdbx_seq_one_letter_code
_entity_poly.pdbx_strand_id
1 'polypeptide(L)'
;MTSQEIREKFIKFFEKRGHTVVPSSSLLPTDSSVLFTTAGMQQFKPYYTGTADAMKDFGSLNTVSIQKSMRTSDIDSVGDESHLTFFEMLGNFSFGGYWKKEAIEYAYEFITKEMGLNIDYVSVFAGEGIVPADEESENIWKSVDSSITVKRHGRADNFWGPTGSEGPCGPTTEIYVNGLEVWNIVFNQYYQHADKHLEPLKTQGIDTGMGLERLAMVVQQKQNIFETDLFEPLIKILPENIDIRIQRIMVDHARASAFLISDGVVPSNKEQGYVLRRLLRRLIVHAHMSNIETEVIRELLLTVIKHYSAYYSNLNSETILTEFNKENDKFQKTFKNGLKELEKLTTVDGASAFKLFESFGLPFEIIKEVGGDKVKTLSREEFEAERKRHQEISRAGVEKKFGGHGIKEGDLTAENAEEMKKVTRLHTATHIIVASLQKVLGQKLPQAGADITVERLRFDFTFPRKVTPEELKQAEDIANEIVDKDLPVTCREMDLQEALDSGASAFFKLKYPPRVKVYTVGAESNPFSRELCGGPHVSHTAEIGHITITKEESVSGGNRRIRATIS
;
A
#
# COMPACT_ATOMS: atom_id res chain seq x y z
N MET A 1 23.29 -9.18 -23.16
CA MET A 1 23.43 -8.11 -22.15
C MET A 1 22.58 -8.50 -20.96
N THR A 2 23.14 -8.47 -19.75
CA THR A 2 22.41 -8.79 -18.51
C THR A 2 21.50 -7.64 -18.10
N SER A 3 20.52 -7.91 -17.23
CA SER A 3 19.65 -6.87 -16.67
C SER A 3 20.45 -5.81 -15.90
N GLN A 4 21.54 -6.20 -15.23
CA GLN A 4 22.44 -5.26 -14.56
C GLN A 4 23.13 -4.32 -15.56
N GLU A 5 23.66 -4.85 -16.67
CA GLU A 5 24.27 -4.04 -17.72
C GLU A 5 23.25 -3.07 -18.35
N ILE A 6 21.99 -3.49 -18.51
CA ILE A 6 20.91 -2.63 -19.00
C ILE A 6 20.67 -1.45 -18.04
N ARG A 7 20.52 -1.72 -16.73
CA ARG A 7 20.36 -0.66 -15.70
C ARG A 7 21.50 0.35 -15.76
N GLU A 8 22.74 -0.15 -15.78
CA GLU A 8 23.93 0.71 -15.81
C GLU A 8 24.03 1.54 -17.10
N LYS A 9 23.76 0.94 -18.25
CA LYS A 9 23.75 1.65 -19.53
C LYS A 9 22.69 2.73 -19.56
N PHE A 10 21.49 2.45 -19.08
CA PHE A 10 20.40 3.43 -19.04
C PHE A 10 20.76 4.65 -18.19
N ILE A 11 21.24 4.42 -16.96
CA ILE A 11 21.67 5.51 -16.07
C ILE A 11 22.81 6.32 -16.71
N LYS A 12 23.89 5.66 -17.16
CA LYS A 12 25.04 6.34 -17.77
C LYS A 12 24.68 7.10 -19.06
N PHE A 13 23.71 6.60 -19.82
CA PHE A 13 23.25 7.25 -21.06
C PHE A 13 22.58 8.59 -20.78
N PHE A 14 21.77 8.68 -19.73
CA PHE A 14 21.08 9.91 -19.35
C PHE A 14 21.94 10.83 -18.48
N GLU A 15 22.83 10.31 -17.62
CA GLU A 15 23.82 11.13 -16.90
C GLU A 15 24.70 11.94 -17.86
N LYS A 16 25.16 11.32 -18.95
CA LYS A 16 25.94 12.01 -20.01
C LYS A 16 25.15 13.14 -20.70
N ARG A 17 23.83 13.16 -20.56
CA ARG A 17 22.91 14.16 -21.12
C ARG A 17 22.42 15.17 -20.07
N GLY A 18 23.02 15.18 -18.89
CA GLY A 18 22.73 16.15 -17.83
C GLY A 18 21.53 15.79 -16.95
N HIS A 19 21.06 14.54 -16.99
CA HIS A 19 20.04 14.07 -16.06
C HIS A 19 20.69 13.71 -14.71
N THR A 20 20.10 14.20 -13.62
CA THR A 20 20.49 13.80 -12.26
C THR A 20 19.91 12.42 -11.94
N VAL A 21 20.74 11.49 -11.43
CA VAL A 21 20.28 10.18 -10.97
C VAL A 21 19.50 10.34 -9.67
N VAL A 22 18.24 9.88 -9.68
CA VAL A 22 17.36 9.89 -8.51
C VAL A 22 17.07 8.46 -8.08
N PRO A 23 17.32 8.08 -6.81
CA PRO A 23 16.98 6.76 -6.30
C PRO A 23 15.49 6.43 -6.44
N SER A 24 15.17 5.13 -6.54
CA SER A 24 13.77 4.67 -6.49
C SER A 24 13.12 5.10 -5.18
N SER A 25 11.91 5.66 -5.27
CA SER A 25 11.04 5.83 -4.12
C SER A 25 10.49 4.49 -3.60
N SER A 26 9.89 4.52 -2.41
CA SER A 26 9.19 3.39 -1.82
C SER A 26 8.04 2.89 -2.71
N LEU A 27 7.73 1.60 -2.63
CA LEU A 27 6.48 1.04 -3.15
C LEU A 27 5.24 1.59 -2.40
N LEU A 28 5.44 2.21 -1.24
CA LEU A 28 4.40 2.89 -0.47
C LEU A 28 4.37 4.38 -0.85
N PRO A 29 3.41 4.81 -1.68
CA PRO A 29 3.33 6.20 -2.12
C PRO A 29 2.86 7.10 -0.97
N THR A 30 3.23 8.38 -1.03
CA THR A 30 2.68 9.42 -0.14
C THR A 30 1.28 9.87 -0.58
N ASP A 31 0.90 9.61 -1.83
CA ASP A 31 -0.43 9.86 -2.39
C ASP A 31 -1.43 8.82 -1.89
N SER A 32 -2.46 9.25 -1.14
CA SER A 32 -3.47 8.38 -0.55
C SER A 32 -4.53 7.87 -1.54
N SER A 33 -4.54 8.37 -2.78
CA SER A 33 -5.45 7.90 -3.83
C SER A 33 -5.00 6.60 -4.49
N VAL A 34 -3.75 6.19 -4.24
CA VAL A 34 -3.14 4.98 -4.82
C VAL A 34 -2.61 4.06 -3.73
N LEU A 35 -2.71 2.75 -3.95
CA LEU A 35 -2.28 1.76 -2.97
C LEU A 35 -0.76 1.52 -2.98
N PHE A 36 -0.18 1.54 -4.17
CA PHE A 36 1.25 1.30 -4.41
C PHE A 36 1.79 2.29 -5.45
N THR A 37 3.11 2.45 -5.45
CA THR A 37 3.83 3.06 -6.56
C THR A 37 3.75 2.13 -7.77
N THR A 38 3.04 2.56 -8.80
CA THR A 38 2.69 1.83 -10.04
C THR A 38 3.48 2.32 -11.26
N ALA A 39 4.11 3.49 -11.16
CA ALA A 39 4.87 4.13 -12.23
C ALA A 39 6.02 5.00 -11.70
N GLY A 40 7.06 5.16 -12.53
CA GLY A 40 8.23 6.00 -12.25
C GLY A 40 7.90 7.46 -11.97
N MET A 41 6.91 8.00 -12.66
CA MET A 41 6.55 9.41 -12.60
C MET A 41 5.99 9.86 -11.24
N GLN A 42 5.46 8.94 -10.43
CA GLN A 42 4.68 9.31 -9.24
C GLN A 42 5.51 10.08 -8.21
N GLN A 43 6.79 9.75 -8.05
CA GLN A 43 7.71 10.48 -7.17
C GLN A 43 8.03 11.89 -7.69
N PHE A 44 7.70 12.17 -8.95
CA PHE A 44 7.99 13.44 -9.63
C PHE A 44 6.76 14.31 -9.90
N LYS A 45 5.55 13.83 -9.54
CA LYS A 45 4.28 14.58 -9.69
C LYS A 45 4.37 16.04 -9.21
N PRO A 46 4.98 16.36 -8.04
CA PRO A 46 5.07 17.75 -7.55
C PRO A 46 5.83 18.72 -8.48
N TYR A 47 6.80 18.22 -9.25
CA TYR A 47 7.65 19.05 -10.11
C TYR A 47 6.92 19.46 -11.40
N TYR A 48 6.04 18.61 -11.93
CA TYR A 48 5.18 18.98 -13.06
C TYR A 48 4.12 20.02 -12.68
N THR A 49 3.64 19.98 -11.43
CA THR A 49 2.64 20.94 -10.92
C THR A 49 3.25 22.23 -10.40
N GLY A 50 4.58 22.32 -10.30
CA GLY A 50 5.29 23.48 -9.75
C GLY A 50 5.15 23.65 -8.24
N THR A 51 4.76 22.60 -7.51
CA THR A 51 4.71 22.58 -6.04
C THR A 51 6.06 22.22 -5.42
N ALA A 52 6.95 21.62 -6.20
CA ALA A 52 8.37 21.40 -5.90
C ALA A 52 9.26 22.01 -7.01
N ASP A 53 10.54 22.22 -6.72
CA ASP A 53 11.50 22.87 -7.62
C ASP A 53 12.67 21.93 -7.94
N ALA A 54 12.72 21.45 -9.18
CA ALA A 54 13.70 20.47 -9.60
C ALA A 54 15.13 21.02 -9.62
N MET A 55 15.31 22.31 -9.94
CA MET A 55 16.63 22.93 -9.91
C MET A 55 17.14 23.05 -8.48
N LYS A 56 16.26 23.37 -7.54
CA LYS A 56 16.60 23.44 -6.12
C LYS A 56 16.89 22.06 -5.54
N ASP A 57 16.07 21.06 -5.86
CA ASP A 57 16.11 19.76 -5.19
C ASP A 57 17.10 18.79 -5.85
N PHE A 58 17.32 18.89 -7.17
CA PHE A 58 18.18 17.97 -7.93
C PHE A 58 19.34 18.66 -8.67
N GLY A 59 19.40 19.99 -8.70
CA GLY A 59 20.38 20.74 -9.48
C GLY A 59 20.21 20.63 -11.00
N SER A 60 19.10 20.04 -11.47
CA SER A 60 18.79 19.83 -12.88
C SER A 60 17.27 19.79 -13.09
N LEU A 61 16.82 20.25 -14.26
CA LEU A 61 15.44 20.07 -14.71
C LEU A 61 15.16 18.65 -15.25
N ASN A 62 16.20 17.81 -15.31
CA ASN A 62 16.15 16.49 -15.92
C ASN A 62 16.62 15.45 -14.92
N THR A 63 15.88 14.35 -14.79
CA THR A 63 16.23 13.27 -13.87
C THR A 63 16.12 11.91 -14.54
N VAL A 64 16.88 10.94 -14.03
CA VAL A 64 16.80 9.54 -14.45
C VAL A 64 16.63 8.66 -13.22
N SER A 65 15.74 7.67 -13.29
CA SER A 65 15.48 6.75 -12.19
C SER A 65 15.11 5.36 -12.70
N ILE A 66 15.31 4.36 -11.85
CA ILE A 66 14.81 3.00 -12.04
C ILE A 66 13.89 2.73 -10.86
N GLN A 67 12.59 2.90 -11.08
CA GLN A 67 11.58 2.86 -10.04
C GLN A 67 11.04 1.44 -9.86
N LYS A 68 11.13 0.92 -8.63
CA LYS A 68 10.37 -0.24 -8.18
C LYS A 68 8.87 0.04 -8.34
N SER A 69 8.16 -0.78 -9.09
CA SER A 69 6.74 -0.61 -9.36
C SER A 69 5.96 -1.86 -9.00
N MET A 70 4.73 -1.70 -8.53
CA MET A 70 3.81 -2.79 -8.23
C MET A 70 2.42 -2.56 -8.82
N ARG A 71 1.87 -3.57 -9.47
CA ARG A 71 0.51 -3.57 -10.04
C ARG A 71 -0.33 -4.71 -9.47
N THR A 72 -1.47 -4.36 -8.90
CA THR A 72 -2.41 -5.33 -8.32
C THR A 72 -3.43 -5.84 -9.32
N SER A 73 -3.67 -5.10 -10.41
CA SER A 73 -4.54 -5.48 -11.53
C SER A 73 -4.07 -6.76 -12.20
N ASP A 74 -2.76 -6.99 -12.21
CA ASP A 74 -2.12 -8.02 -13.04
C ASP A 74 -1.89 -9.32 -12.27
N ILE A 75 -2.21 -9.36 -10.96
CA ILE A 75 -1.99 -10.52 -10.07
C ILE A 75 -2.62 -11.81 -10.63
N ASP A 76 -3.78 -11.70 -11.27
CA ASP A 76 -4.53 -12.85 -11.78
C ASP A 76 -3.95 -13.35 -13.12
N SER A 77 -3.31 -12.47 -13.89
CA SER A 77 -2.62 -12.77 -15.16
C SER A 77 -1.22 -13.32 -14.96
N VAL A 78 -0.60 -13.09 -13.78
CA VAL A 78 0.73 -13.62 -13.47
C VAL A 78 0.77 -15.14 -13.65
N GLY A 79 1.83 -15.61 -14.28
CA GLY A 79 2.03 -17.00 -14.71
C GLY A 79 2.03 -17.17 -16.22
N ASP A 80 1.59 -16.15 -16.98
CA ASP A 80 1.76 -16.09 -18.42
C ASP A 80 3.20 -15.71 -18.83
N GLU A 81 3.41 -15.20 -20.04
CA GLU A 81 4.73 -14.93 -20.59
C GLU A 81 5.28 -13.53 -20.26
N SER A 82 4.47 -12.62 -19.71
CA SER A 82 4.84 -11.19 -19.63
C SER A 82 4.29 -10.39 -18.44
N HIS A 83 3.30 -10.88 -17.69
CA HIS A 83 2.71 -10.17 -16.56
C HIS A 83 3.45 -10.44 -15.24
N LEU A 84 3.59 -9.38 -14.45
CA LEU A 84 4.26 -9.37 -13.16
C LEU A 84 3.50 -8.55 -12.14
N THR A 85 3.61 -8.91 -10.87
CA THR A 85 3.09 -8.08 -9.78
C THR A 85 4.06 -6.97 -9.41
N PHE A 86 5.35 -7.26 -9.41
CA PHE A 86 6.44 -6.32 -9.18
C PHE A 86 7.30 -6.24 -10.43
N PHE A 87 7.76 -5.06 -10.81
CA PHE A 87 8.70 -4.87 -11.91
C PHE A 87 9.50 -3.56 -11.73
N GLU A 88 10.56 -3.39 -12.50
CA GLU A 88 11.34 -2.15 -12.51
C GLU A 88 11.01 -1.31 -13.74
N MET A 89 10.69 -0.04 -13.50
CA MET A 89 10.40 0.93 -14.55
C MET A 89 11.59 1.88 -14.69
N LEU A 90 12.33 1.73 -15.78
CA LEU A 90 13.38 2.66 -16.20
C LEU A 90 12.68 3.91 -16.75
N GLY A 91 13.04 5.08 -16.23
CA GLY A 91 12.42 6.33 -16.66
C GLY A 91 13.41 7.49 -16.67
N ASN A 92 13.26 8.34 -17.68
CA ASN A 92 13.87 9.66 -17.75
C ASN A 92 12.77 10.71 -17.72
N PHE A 93 12.98 11.75 -16.92
CA PHE A 93 11.97 12.75 -16.64
C PHE A 93 12.52 14.14 -16.96
N SER A 94 11.65 15.05 -17.39
CA SER A 94 11.99 16.46 -17.61
C SER A 94 10.88 17.37 -17.13
N PHE A 95 11.25 18.39 -16.38
CA PHE A 95 10.33 19.38 -15.81
C PHE A 95 10.51 20.72 -16.54
N GLY A 96 10.44 20.68 -17.88
CA GLY A 96 10.69 21.82 -18.77
C GLY A 96 12.15 21.99 -19.21
N GLY A 97 12.98 20.95 -19.09
CA GLY A 97 14.37 20.98 -19.54
C GLY A 97 14.57 20.62 -21.03
N TYR A 98 13.74 19.74 -21.58
CA TYR A 98 13.66 19.41 -23.00
C TYR A 98 12.25 18.93 -23.36
N TRP A 99 11.97 18.77 -24.66
CA TRP A 99 10.64 18.40 -25.14
C TRP A 99 10.66 17.17 -26.05
N LYS A 100 9.58 16.98 -26.83
CA LYS A 100 9.33 15.83 -27.69
C LYS A 100 10.51 15.47 -28.58
N LYS A 101 11.15 16.47 -29.20
CA LYS A 101 12.24 16.25 -30.14
C LYS A 101 13.39 15.50 -29.49
N GLU A 102 13.94 16.07 -28.43
CA GLU A 102 15.06 15.44 -27.72
C GLU A 102 14.63 14.13 -27.06
N ALA A 103 13.42 14.04 -26.51
CA ALA A 103 12.91 12.82 -25.89
C ALA A 103 12.87 11.64 -26.90
N ILE A 104 12.36 11.88 -28.11
CA ILE A 104 12.29 10.88 -29.18
C ILE A 104 13.68 10.54 -29.72
N GLU A 105 14.55 11.54 -29.91
CA GLU A 105 15.95 11.33 -30.35
C GLU A 105 16.71 10.45 -29.34
N TYR A 106 16.57 10.72 -28.03
CA TYR A 106 17.19 9.92 -26.97
C TYR A 106 16.67 8.50 -26.95
N ALA A 107 15.35 8.31 -27.07
CA ALA A 107 14.76 6.98 -27.07
C ALA A 107 15.19 6.16 -28.28
N TYR A 108 15.18 6.77 -29.48
CA TYR A 108 15.68 6.14 -30.70
C TYR A 108 17.15 5.74 -30.58
N GLU A 109 18.00 6.64 -30.11
CA GLU A 109 19.43 6.37 -29.95
C GLU A 109 19.68 5.25 -28.93
N PHE A 110 18.99 5.26 -27.79
CA PHE A 110 19.17 4.23 -26.78
C PHE A 110 18.74 2.85 -27.30
N ILE A 111 17.57 2.74 -27.93
CA ILE A 111 17.08 1.46 -28.47
C ILE A 111 17.99 0.95 -29.61
N THR A 112 18.35 1.81 -30.56
CA THR A 112 19.08 1.35 -31.76
C THR A 112 20.58 1.27 -31.57
N LYS A 113 21.20 2.16 -30.78
CA LYS A 113 22.66 2.24 -30.61
C LYS A 113 23.13 1.57 -29.32
N GLU A 114 22.48 1.85 -28.19
CA GLU A 114 22.91 1.27 -26.91
C GLU A 114 22.48 -0.17 -26.73
N MET A 115 21.24 -0.50 -27.12
CA MET A 115 20.69 -1.86 -27.03
C MET A 115 20.89 -2.67 -28.33
N GLY A 116 21.15 -2.01 -29.47
CA GLY A 116 21.36 -2.68 -30.75
C GLY A 116 20.10 -3.33 -31.31
N LEU A 117 18.92 -2.78 -30.99
CA LEU A 117 17.62 -3.32 -31.38
C LEU A 117 17.03 -2.56 -32.59
N ASN A 118 16.23 -3.26 -33.39
CA ASN A 118 15.46 -2.66 -34.48
C ASN A 118 14.05 -2.33 -33.97
N ILE A 119 13.57 -1.12 -34.26
CA ILE A 119 12.21 -0.71 -33.94
C ILE A 119 11.29 -1.21 -35.06
N ASP A 120 10.25 -1.97 -34.73
CA ASP A 120 9.28 -2.48 -35.71
C ASP A 120 8.36 -1.35 -36.19
N TYR A 121 7.81 -0.63 -35.22
CA TYR A 121 6.98 0.56 -35.42
C TYR A 121 6.90 1.35 -34.12
N VAL A 122 6.40 2.57 -34.23
CA VAL A 122 6.01 3.39 -33.09
C VAL A 122 4.52 3.75 -33.20
N SER A 123 3.86 3.93 -32.06
CA SER A 123 2.49 4.46 -32.02
C SER A 123 2.50 5.91 -31.55
N VAL A 124 1.52 6.70 -32.01
CA VAL A 124 1.25 8.08 -31.56
C VAL A 124 -0.25 8.29 -31.36
N PHE A 125 -0.62 9.31 -30.60
CA PHE A 125 -2.03 9.60 -30.30
C PHE A 125 -2.80 10.10 -31.53
N ALA A 126 -3.93 9.45 -31.84
CA ALA A 126 -4.79 9.76 -32.99
C ALA A 126 -5.66 11.01 -32.79
N GLY A 127 -5.73 11.55 -31.57
CA GLY A 127 -6.67 12.62 -31.21
C GLY A 127 -8.02 12.06 -30.73
N GLU A 128 -8.58 12.67 -29.69
CA GLU A 128 -9.91 12.32 -29.18
C GLU A 128 -10.50 13.49 -28.39
N GLY A 129 -11.77 13.83 -28.68
CA GLY A 129 -12.48 14.90 -27.99
C GLY A 129 -11.78 16.26 -28.14
N ILE A 130 -11.35 16.84 -27.03
CA ILE A 130 -10.67 18.14 -26.99
C ILE A 130 -9.15 18.05 -27.18
N VAL A 131 -8.58 16.85 -27.19
CA VAL A 131 -7.13 16.66 -27.34
C VAL A 131 -6.82 16.32 -28.81
N PRO A 132 -6.01 17.13 -29.51
CA PRO A 132 -5.69 16.92 -30.92
C PRO A 132 -4.80 15.69 -31.13
N ALA A 133 -4.71 15.23 -32.38
CA ALA A 133 -3.75 14.22 -32.79
C ALA A 133 -2.30 14.71 -32.58
N ASP A 134 -1.40 13.79 -32.22
CA ASP A 134 0.00 14.12 -31.97
C ASP A 134 0.84 14.06 -33.26
N GLU A 135 0.56 14.98 -34.18
CA GLU A 135 1.25 15.08 -35.47
C GLU A 135 2.71 15.53 -35.32
N GLU A 136 3.02 16.23 -34.23
CA GLU A 136 4.37 16.68 -33.90
C GLU A 136 5.30 15.47 -33.69
N SER A 137 4.92 14.54 -32.83
CA SER A 137 5.70 13.31 -32.58
C SER A 137 5.80 12.44 -33.84
N GLU A 138 4.74 12.34 -34.64
CA GLU A 138 4.78 11.63 -35.93
C GLU A 138 5.84 12.21 -36.87
N ASN A 139 5.91 13.52 -36.99
CA ASN A 139 6.89 14.20 -37.84
C ASN A 139 8.32 14.04 -37.29
N ILE A 140 8.49 14.12 -35.97
CA ILE A 140 9.81 13.92 -35.32
C ILE A 140 10.32 12.51 -35.60
N TRP A 141 9.50 11.47 -35.38
CA TRP A 141 9.90 10.08 -35.65
C TRP A 141 10.35 9.86 -37.10
N LYS A 142 9.59 10.39 -38.07
CA LYS A 142 9.97 10.31 -39.50
C LYS A 142 11.23 11.10 -39.84
N SER A 143 11.54 12.15 -39.08
CA SER A 143 12.78 12.92 -39.25
C SER A 143 14.00 12.22 -38.65
N VAL A 144 13.81 11.48 -37.55
CA VAL A 144 14.87 10.71 -36.89
C VAL A 144 15.24 9.48 -37.72
N ASP A 145 14.23 8.77 -38.24
CA ASP A 145 14.40 7.68 -39.20
C ASP A 145 13.17 7.58 -40.11
N SER A 146 13.36 7.93 -41.39
CA SER A 146 12.29 7.89 -42.40
C SER A 146 11.73 6.50 -42.68
N SER A 147 12.40 5.43 -42.25
CA SER A 147 11.94 4.04 -42.38
C SER A 147 11.01 3.59 -41.27
N ILE A 148 10.93 4.33 -40.15
CA ILE A 148 10.05 4.00 -39.03
C ILE A 148 8.60 4.08 -39.48
N THR A 149 7.87 2.98 -39.27
CA THR A 149 6.42 2.97 -39.42
C THR A 149 5.79 3.64 -38.21
N VAL A 150 4.98 4.68 -38.43
CA VAL A 150 4.21 5.35 -37.37
C VAL A 150 2.74 4.96 -37.49
N LYS A 151 2.16 4.44 -36.40
CA LYS A 151 0.74 4.09 -36.29
C LYS A 151 0.02 5.09 -35.38
N ARG A 152 -1.23 5.43 -35.70
CA ARG A 152 -2.06 6.28 -34.83
C ARG A 152 -3.03 5.39 -34.04
N HIS A 153 -3.01 5.44 -32.71
CA HIS A 153 -3.99 4.74 -31.87
C HIS A 153 -4.80 5.69 -30.98
N GLY A 154 -5.90 5.19 -30.42
CA GLY A 154 -6.85 5.97 -29.62
C GLY A 154 -6.36 6.28 -28.20
N ARG A 155 -7.24 6.89 -27.40
CA ARG A 155 -6.91 7.33 -26.03
C ARG A 155 -6.56 6.19 -25.09
N ALA A 156 -7.11 4.99 -25.30
CA ALA A 156 -6.80 3.83 -24.46
C ALA A 156 -5.33 3.41 -24.52
N ASP A 157 -4.67 3.64 -25.66
CA ASP A 157 -3.30 3.19 -25.91
C ASP A 157 -2.31 4.36 -25.84
N ASN A 158 -2.62 5.50 -26.46
CA ASN A 158 -1.66 6.60 -26.63
C ASN A 158 -2.01 7.88 -25.84
N PHE A 159 -2.75 7.77 -24.74
CA PHE A 159 -2.94 8.87 -23.80
C PHE A 159 -2.84 8.35 -22.36
N TRP A 160 -1.84 8.83 -21.63
CA TRP A 160 -1.54 8.33 -20.29
C TRP A 160 -1.82 9.35 -19.19
N GLY A 161 -2.25 8.83 -18.04
CA GLY A 161 -2.46 9.59 -16.81
C GLY A 161 -3.92 10.00 -16.56
N PRO A 162 -4.17 10.59 -15.37
CA PRO A 162 -3.21 10.81 -14.30
C PRO A 162 -2.95 9.54 -13.48
N THR A 163 -1.82 9.50 -12.77
CA THR A 163 -1.65 8.51 -11.70
C THR A 163 -2.49 8.91 -10.49
N GLY A 164 -3.47 8.08 -10.12
CA GLY A 164 -4.42 8.37 -9.05
C GLY A 164 -5.69 9.03 -9.56
N SER A 165 -6.39 9.79 -8.70
CA SER A 165 -7.65 10.44 -9.07
C SER A 165 -7.49 11.70 -9.92
N GLU A 166 -6.34 12.36 -9.83
CA GLU A 166 -6.00 13.59 -10.54
C GLU A 166 -4.49 13.74 -10.70
N GLY A 167 -4.01 14.55 -11.65
CA GLY A 167 -2.58 14.76 -11.88
C GLY A 167 -2.18 15.12 -13.31
N PRO A 168 -0.86 15.25 -13.56
CA PRO A 168 -0.29 15.37 -14.90
C PRO A 168 -0.68 14.20 -15.81
N CYS A 169 -0.95 14.51 -17.08
CA CYS A 169 -1.28 13.54 -18.11
C CYS A 169 -1.01 14.12 -19.52
N GLY A 170 -1.07 13.26 -20.53
CA GLY A 170 -1.01 13.72 -21.92
C GLY A 170 -0.91 12.62 -22.96
N PRO A 171 -0.81 13.02 -24.25
CA PRO A 171 -0.51 12.12 -25.35
C PRO A 171 0.84 11.42 -25.15
N THR A 172 0.94 10.23 -25.72
CA THR A 172 2.10 9.37 -25.57
C THR A 172 2.51 8.80 -26.91
N THR A 173 3.81 8.60 -27.10
CA THR A 173 4.33 7.71 -28.15
C THR A 173 4.91 6.45 -27.53
N GLU A 174 4.67 5.29 -28.15
CA GLU A 174 5.17 4.00 -27.66
C GLU A 174 6.02 3.31 -28.72
N ILE A 175 7.10 2.67 -28.28
CA ILE A 175 8.09 2.01 -29.12
C ILE A 175 7.88 0.49 -29.04
N TYR A 176 7.71 -0.13 -30.21
CA TYR A 176 7.51 -1.57 -30.33
C TYR A 176 8.73 -2.25 -30.94
N VAL A 177 9.21 -3.31 -30.29
CA VAL A 177 10.31 -4.16 -30.75
C VAL A 177 9.88 -5.62 -30.64
N ASN A 178 10.02 -6.38 -31.72
CA ASN A 178 9.52 -7.76 -31.84
C ASN A 178 8.04 -7.88 -31.42
N GLY A 179 7.21 -6.91 -31.80
CA GLY A 179 5.78 -6.85 -31.48
C GLY A 179 5.43 -6.49 -30.04
N LEU A 180 6.41 -6.19 -29.17
CA LEU A 180 6.20 -5.84 -27.77
C LEU A 180 6.45 -4.35 -27.52
N GLU A 181 5.57 -3.69 -26.76
CA GLU A 181 5.81 -2.35 -26.21
C GLU A 181 6.93 -2.40 -25.17
N VAL A 182 8.07 -1.81 -25.52
CA VAL A 182 9.26 -1.77 -24.65
C VAL A 182 9.40 -0.44 -23.93
N TRP A 183 8.91 0.67 -24.49
CA TRP A 183 9.06 2.00 -23.91
C TRP A 183 7.92 2.92 -24.33
N ASN A 184 7.32 3.60 -23.36
CA ASN A 184 6.40 4.71 -23.59
C ASN A 184 7.03 6.06 -23.19
N ILE A 185 6.68 7.11 -23.94
CA ILE A 185 7.11 8.49 -23.74
C ILE A 185 5.86 9.35 -23.65
N VAL A 186 5.46 9.70 -22.43
CA VAL A 186 4.30 10.52 -22.11
C VAL A 186 4.69 11.99 -22.13
N PHE A 187 3.93 12.78 -22.88
CA PHE A 187 4.12 14.23 -22.97
C PHE A 187 3.15 14.91 -22.03
N ASN A 188 3.56 15.09 -20.77
CA ASN A 188 2.77 15.78 -19.75
C ASN A 188 2.55 17.23 -20.16
N GLN A 189 1.36 17.50 -20.69
CA GLN A 189 0.96 18.83 -21.15
C GLN A 189 -0.40 19.26 -20.59
N TYR A 190 -1.11 18.34 -19.90
CA TYR A 190 -2.35 18.63 -19.20
C TYR A 190 -2.29 18.18 -17.75
N TYR A 191 -3.06 18.84 -16.88
CA TYR A 191 -3.46 18.33 -15.58
C TYR A 191 -4.92 17.87 -15.70
N GLN A 192 -5.19 16.62 -15.33
CA GLN A 192 -6.54 16.09 -15.27
C GLN A 192 -7.04 16.19 -13.82
N HIS A 193 -8.13 16.94 -13.63
CA HIS A 193 -8.84 17.04 -12.36
C HIS A 193 -9.67 15.80 -12.06
N ALA A 194 -10.12 15.63 -10.81
CA ALA A 194 -10.93 14.49 -10.39
C ALA A 194 -12.27 14.36 -11.15
N ASP A 195 -12.80 15.45 -11.69
CA ASP A 195 -14.01 15.49 -12.54
C ASP A 195 -13.72 15.20 -14.03
N LYS A 196 -12.47 14.83 -14.35
CA LYS A 196 -11.92 14.57 -15.70
C LYS A 196 -11.77 15.79 -16.59
N HIS A 197 -11.92 17.00 -16.04
CA HIS A 197 -11.56 18.21 -16.77
C HIS A 197 -10.04 18.28 -17.01
N LEU A 198 -9.63 18.70 -18.20
CA LEU A 198 -8.23 18.88 -18.58
C LEU A 198 -7.89 20.37 -18.62
N GLU A 199 -6.86 20.77 -17.88
CA GLU A 199 -6.25 22.09 -17.95
C GLU A 199 -4.82 21.99 -18.50
N PRO A 200 -4.35 22.93 -19.33
CA PRO A 200 -2.95 22.96 -19.75
C PRO A 200 -1.99 23.14 -18.57
N LEU A 201 -0.93 22.35 -18.51
CA LEU A 201 0.14 22.55 -17.53
C LEU A 201 0.95 23.82 -17.86
N LYS A 202 1.34 24.56 -16.82
CA LYS A 202 2.27 25.71 -16.97
C LYS A 202 3.64 25.26 -17.45
N THR A 203 4.08 24.11 -16.96
CA THR A 203 5.35 23.49 -17.32
C THR A 203 5.05 22.17 -18.00
N GLN A 204 5.28 22.13 -19.31
CA GLN A 204 5.27 20.89 -20.06
C GLN A 204 6.44 20.01 -19.63
N GLY A 205 6.23 18.70 -19.54
CA GLY A 205 7.25 17.78 -19.08
C GLY A 205 7.25 16.41 -19.77
N ILE A 206 8.39 15.74 -19.69
CA ILE A 206 8.60 14.40 -20.25
C ILE A 206 8.53 13.39 -19.12
N ASP A 207 7.71 12.37 -19.29
CA ASP A 207 7.63 11.21 -18.41
C ASP A 207 7.78 9.95 -19.26
N THR A 208 8.75 9.10 -18.94
CA THR A 208 8.95 7.86 -19.67
C THR A 208 8.90 6.64 -18.77
N GLY A 209 8.41 5.53 -19.32
CA GLY A 209 8.34 4.25 -18.65
C GLY A 209 8.80 3.12 -19.57
N MET A 210 9.91 2.49 -19.22
CA MET A 210 10.45 1.30 -19.90
C MET A 210 10.55 0.15 -18.90
N GLY A 211 9.81 -0.92 -19.14
CA GLY A 211 9.84 -2.12 -18.28
C GLY A 211 11.16 -2.86 -18.44
N LEU A 212 11.96 -2.97 -17.38
CA LEU A 212 13.26 -3.65 -17.42
C LEU A 212 13.12 -5.09 -17.89
N GLU A 213 12.13 -5.81 -17.36
CA GLU A 213 11.90 -7.22 -17.64
C GLU A 213 11.58 -7.47 -19.11
N ARG A 214 10.76 -6.60 -19.71
CA ARG A 214 10.43 -6.68 -21.14
C ARG A 214 11.64 -6.35 -22.01
N LEU A 215 12.38 -5.29 -21.68
CA LEU A 215 13.59 -4.94 -22.42
C LEU A 215 14.65 -6.06 -22.31
N ALA A 216 14.86 -6.61 -21.12
CA ALA A 216 15.80 -7.71 -20.89
C ALA A 216 15.41 -8.95 -21.72
N MET A 217 14.12 -9.28 -21.78
CA MET A 217 13.61 -10.37 -22.62
C MET A 217 13.99 -10.19 -24.09
N VAL A 218 13.74 -9.00 -24.64
CA VAL A 218 14.06 -8.68 -26.04
C VAL A 218 15.57 -8.69 -26.29
N VAL A 219 16.35 -8.02 -25.44
CA VAL A 219 17.82 -7.91 -25.58
C VAL A 219 18.52 -9.26 -25.42
N GLN A 220 17.97 -10.16 -24.60
CA GLN A 220 18.49 -11.51 -24.40
C GLN A 220 17.90 -12.54 -25.36
N GLN A 221 17.03 -12.12 -26.27
CA GLN A 221 16.36 -12.97 -27.27
C GLN A 221 15.61 -14.15 -26.63
N LYS A 222 14.92 -13.87 -25.52
CA LYS A 222 14.12 -14.85 -24.79
C LYS A 222 12.67 -14.80 -25.24
N GLN A 223 11.95 -15.93 -25.08
CA GLN A 223 10.55 -16.03 -25.51
C GLN A 223 9.59 -15.45 -24.48
N ASN A 224 9.98 -15.46 -23.20
CA ASN A 224 9.21 -14.90 -22.11
C ASN A 224 10.13 -14.29 -21.05
N ILE A 225 9.58 -13.41 -20.21
CA ILE A 225 10.36 -12.68 -19.20
C ILE A 225 11.01 -13.61 -18.17
N PHE A 226 10.42 -14.79 -17.91
CA PHE A 226 10.90 -15.73 -16.89
C PHE A 226 12.16 -16.51 -17.31
N GLU A 227 12.54 -16.43 -18.59
CA GLU A 227 13.79 -17.00 -19.11
C GLU A 227 14.98 -16.03 -19.05
N THR A 228 14.75 -14.80 -18.59
CA THR A 228 15.81 -13.78 -18.46
C THR A 228 16.68 -14.05 -17.23
N ASP A 229 17.84 -13.39 -17.18
CA ASP A 229 18.77 -13.42 -16.04
C ASP A 229 18.13 -12.98 -14.70
N LEU A 230 17.00 -12.26 -14.75
CA LEU A 230 16.22 -11.83 -13.58
C LEU A 230 15.48 -12.99 -12.90
N PHE A 231 15.08 -14.02 -13.66
CA PHE A 231 14.19 -15.09 -13.19
C PHE A 231 14.76 -16.49 -13.34
N GLU A 232 15.61 -16.74 -14.34
CA GLU A 232 16.21 -18.05 -14.58
C GLU A 232 16.86 -18.63 -13.31
N PRO A 233 17.63 -17.87 -12.49
CA PRO A 233 18.18 -18.39 -11.24
C PRO A 233 17.13 -18.78 -10.20
N LEU A 234 15.98 -18.09 -10.19
CA LEU A 234 14.88 -18.38 -9.27
C LEU A 234 14.10 -19.62 -9.72
N ILE A 235 13.85 -19.75 -11.02
CA ILE A 235 13.17 -20.92 -11.59
C ILE A 235 13.97 -22.20 -11.34
N LYS A 236 15.31 -22.15 -11.45
CA LYS A 236 16.20 -23.30 -11.20
C LYS A 236 16.19 -23.83 -9.76
N ILE A 237 15.71 -23.04 -8.79
CA ILE A 237 15.54 -23.48 -7.39
C ILE A 237 14.30 -24.37 -7.24
N LEU A 238 13.31 -24.21 -8.13
CA LEU A 238 12.07 -24.97 -8.09
C LEU A 238 12.24 -26.35 -8.75
N PRO A 239 11.55 -27.40 -8.25
CA PRO A 239 11.53 -28.70 -8.91
C PRO A 239 10.98 -28.64 -10.35
N GLU A 240 11.67 -29.30 -11.28
CA GLU A 240 11.33 -29.28 -12.72
C GLU A 240 9.96 -29.90 -13.05
N ASN A 241 9.44 -30.78 -12.19
CA ASN A 241 8.19 -31.50 -12.40
C ASN A 241 6.93 -30.68 -12.06
N ILE A 242 7.10 -29.40 -11.70
CA ILE A 242 6.00 -28.50 -11.35
C ILE A 242 5.49 -27.81 -12.61
N ASP A 243 4.18 -27.59 -12.69
CA ASP A 243 3.58 -26.83 -13.78
C ASP A 243 4.26 -25.47 -13.97
N ILE A 244 4.59 -25.12 -15.21
CA ILE A 244 5.37 -23.92 -15.53
C ILE A 244 4.67 -22.63 -15.08
N ARG A 245 3.34 -22.57 -15.16
CA ARG A 245 2.58 -21.41 -14.71
C ARG A 245 2.72 -21.24 -13.20
N ILE A 246 2.70 -22.34 -12.45
CA ILE A 246 2.92 -22.33 -10.99
C ILE A 246 4.34 -21.85 -10.68
N GLN A 247 5.36 -22.34 -11.39
CA GLN A 247 6.75 -21.89 -11.17
C GLN A 247 6.87 -20.37 -11.34
N ARG A 248 6.31 -19.83 -12.43
CA ARG A 248 6.28 -18.40 -12.74
C ARG A 248 5.59 -17.57 -11.65
N ILE A 249 4.43 -18.02 -11.17
CA ILE A 249 3.72 -17.38 -10.05
C ILE A 249 4.57 -17.35 -8.79
N MET A 250 5.21 -18.48 -8.44
CA MET A 250 6.00 -18.58 -7.22
C MET A 250 7.19 -17.61 -7.24
N VAL A 251 7.93 -17.52 -8.34
CA VAL A 251 9.10 -16.63 -8.43
C VAL A 251 8.72 -15.15 -8.45
N ASP A 252 7.64 -14.76 -9.14
CA ASP A 252 7.12 -13.39 -9.13
C ASP A 252 6.65 -13.00 -7.72
N HIS A 253 5.82 -13.83 -7.09
CA HIS A 253 5.25 -13.50 -5.78
C HIS A 253 6.29 -13.51 -4.66
N ALA A 254 7.32 -14.36 -4.73
CA ALA A 254 8.46 -14.31 -3.83
C ALA A 254 9.20 -12.98 -3.98
N ARG A 255 9.47 -12.55 -5.23
CA ARG A 255 10.12 -11.28 -5.53
C ARG A 255 9.32 -10.08 -5.01
N ALA A 256 8.04 -10.01 -5.36
CA ALA A 256 7.15 -8.94 -4.92
C ALA A 256 7.01 -8.87 -3.40
N SER A 257 6.91 -10.03 -2.72
CA SER A 257 6.82 -10.08 -1.27
C SER A 257 8.09 -9.58 -0.58
N ALA A 258 9.27 -9.93 -1.10
CA ALA A 258 10.55 -9.46 -0.56
C ALA A 258 10.65 -7.92 -0.61
N PHE A 259 10.27 -7.30 -1.73
CA PHE A 259 10.28 -5.85 -1.87
C PHE A 259 9.24 -5.15 -0.99
N LEU A 260 8.03 -5.69 -0.89
CA LEU A 260 7.00 -5.15 0.01
C LEU A 260 7.43 -5.18 1.48
N ILE A 261 7.97 -6.30 1.95
CA ILE A 261 8.46 -6.42 3.33
C ILE A 261 9.60 -5.44 3.58
N SER A 262 10.50 -5.26 2.60
CA SER A 262 11.64 -4.33 2.70
C SER A 262 11.23 -2.86 2.70
N ASP A 263 10.08 -2.53 2.11
CA ASP A 263 9.47 -1.20 2.19
C ASP A 263 8.54 -1.05 3.41
N GLY A 264 8.59 -2.00 4.36
CA GLY A 264 7.94 -1.91 5.68
C GLY A 264 6.53 -2.51 5.76
N VAL A 265 6.07 -3.21 4.71
CA VAL A 265 4.74 -3.83 4.72
C VAL A 265 4.74 -5.11 5.54
N VAL A 266 3.73 -5.24 6.41
CA VAL A 266 3.48 -6.47 7.19
C VAL A 266 2.15 -7.13 6.80
N PRO A 267 2.05 -8.47 6.80
CA PRO A 267 0.81 -9.17 6.40
C PRO A 267 -0.41 -8.78 7.26
N SER A 268 -1.44 -8.18 6.64
CA SER A 268 -2.62 -7.62 7.32
C SER A 268 -3.95 -7.99 6.61
N ASN A 269 -5.09 -7.59 7.18
CA ASN A 269 -6.42 -7.76 6.55
C ASN A 269 -6.84 -6.56 5.68
N LYS A 270 -5.99 -5.53 5.55
CA LYS A 270 -6.33 -4.26 4.91
C LYS A 270 -5.20 -3.77 4.01
N GLU A 271 -5.58 -3.03 2.96
CA GLU A 271 -4.68 -2.22 2.13
C GLU A 271 -3.44 -3.01 1.65
N GLN A 272 -2.23 -2.44 1.77
CA GLN A 272 -1.00 -3.05 1.27
C GLN A 272 -0.69 -4.37 1.99
N GLY A 273 -0.95 -4.42 3.30
CA GLY A 273 -0.77 -5.63 4.09
C GLY A 273 -1.67 -6.78 3.66
N TYR A 274 -2.86 -6.49 3.13
CA TYR A 274 -3.73 -7.50 2.53
C TYR A 274 -3.12 -8.06 1.24
N VAL A 275 -2.53 -7.21 0.40
CA VAL A 275 -1.87 -7.65 -0.83
C VAL A 275 -0.65 -8.51 -0.52
N LEU A 276 0.25 -8.06 0.37
CA LEU A 276 1.38 -8.89 0.82
C LEU A 276 0.92 -10.24 1.36
N ARG A 277 -0.11 -10.24 2.22
CA ARG A 277 -0.69 -11.48 2.75
C ARG A 277 -1.20 -12.38 1.63
N ARG A 278 -1.90 -11.83 0.63
CA ARG A 278 -2.42 -12.59 -0.53
C ARG A 278 -1.29 -13.24 -1.31
N LEU A 279 -0.23 -12.51 -1.64
CA LEU A 279 0.95 -13.02 -2.38
C LEU A 279 1.65 -14.14 -1.60
N LEU A 280 1.96 -13.91 -0.32
CA LEU A 280 2.59 -14.92 0.55
C LEU A 280 1.74 -16.18 0.70
N ARG A 281 0.43 -16.04 0.90
CA ARG A 281 -0.47 -17.19 1.04
C ARG A 281 -0.56 -18.00 -0.24
N ARG A 282 -0.61 -17.35 -1.40
CA ARG A 282 -0.64 -18.03 -2.70
C ARG A 282 0.67 -18.82 -2.92
N LEU A 283 1.81 -18.22 -2.58
CA LEU A 283 3.12 -18.89 -2.57
C LEU A 283 3.13 -20.13 -1.65
N ILE A 284 2.63 -20.00 -0.42
CA ILE A 284 2.56 -21.11 0.56
C ILE A 284 1.65 -22.25 0.07
N VAL A 285 0.48 -21.93 -0.52
CA VAL A 285 -0.42 -22.99 -1.01
C VAL A 285 0.17 -23.69 -2.23
N HIS A 286 0.73 -22.97 -3.20
CA HIS A 286 1.36 -23.61 -4.35
C HIS A 286 2.52 -24.51 -3.94
N ALA A 287 3.33 -24.08 -2.97
CA ALA A 287 4.38 -24.91 -2.41
C ALA A 287 3.80 -26.18 -1.79
N HIS A 288 2.74 -26.07 -0.98
CA HIS A 288 2.10 -27.24 -0.37
C HIS A 288 1.53 -28.21 -1.41
N MET A 289 0.80 -27.70 -2.40
CA MET A 289 0.19 -28.51 -3.47
C MET A 289 1.24 -29.20 -4.35
N SER A 290 2.42 -28.61 -4.46
CA SER A 290 3.54 -29.13 -5.26
C SER A 290 4.55 -29.94 -4.42
N ASN A 291 4.26 -30.20 -3.14
CA ASN A 291 5.18 -30.84 -2.18
C ASN A 291 6.55 -30.16 -2.08
N ILE A 292 6.59 -28.83 -2.20
CA ILE A 292 7.79 -28.04 -1.99
C ILE A 292 7.96 -27.75 -0.50
N GLU A 293 9.15 -28.05 0.02
CA GLU A 293 9.54 -27.75 1.39
C GLU A 293 9.67 -26.23 1.64
N THR A 294 9.38 -25.80 2.86
CA THR A 294 9.45 -24.38 3.23
C THR A 294 10.84 -23.79 3.02
N GLU A 295 11.91 -24.59 3.14
CA GLU A 295 13.29 -24.13 2.92
C GLU A 295 13.55 -23.69 1.47
N VAL A 296 12.91 -24.31 0.49
CA VAL A 296 13.02 -23.90 -0.93
C VAL A 296 12.45 -22.49 -1.12
N ILE A 297 11.37 -22.15 -0.43
CA ILE A 297 10.79 -20.80 -0.46
C ILE A 297 11.75 -19.78 0.19
N ARG A 298 12.41 -20.18 1.28
CA ARG A 298 13.43 -19.34 1.94
C ARG A 298 14.62 -19.11 1.01
N GLU A 299 15.05 -20.14 0.28
CA GLU A 299 16.10 -20.04 -0.73
C GLU A 299 15.72 -19.11 -1.90
N LEU A 300 14.46 -19.15 -2.36
CA LEU A 300 13.94 -18.19 -3.35
C LEU A 300 14.06 -16.75 -2.84
N LEU A 301 13.58 -16.47 -1.63
CA LEU A 301 13.63 -15.13 -1.03
C LEU A 301 15.08 -14.64 -0.86
N LEU A 302 15.99 -15.52 -0.40
CA LEU A 302 17.42 -15.21 -0.28
C LEU A 302 18.07 -14.94 -1.65
N THR A 303 17.67 -15.68 -2.69
CA THR A 303 18.19 -15.48 -4.05
C THR A 303 17.69 -14.18 -4.65
N VAL A 304 16.44 -13.78 -4.39
CA VAL A 304 15.95 -12.43 -4.73
C VAL A 304 16.84 -11.37 -4.07
N ILE A 305 17.09 -11.47 -2.76
CA ILE A 305 17.94 -10.49 -2.06
C ILE A 305 19.34 -10.44 -2.67
N LYS A 306 19.95 -11.60 -2.94
CA LYS A 306 21.27 -11.67 -3.57
C LYS A 306 21.29 -10.97 -4.92
N HIS A 307 20.26 -11.18 -5.75
CA HIS A 307 20.18 -10.62 -7.09
C HIS A 307 20.02 -9.09 -7.10
N TYR A 308 19.32 -8.55 -6.10
CA TYR A 308 18.92 -7.14 -6.07
C TYR A 308 19.70 -6.27 -5.07
N SER A 309 20.44 -6.85 -4.13
CA SER A 309 21.12 -6.12 -3.04
C SER A 309 22.18 -5.13 -3.50
N ALA A 310 22.79 -5.36 -4.68
CA ALA A 310 23.73 -4.42 -5.27
C ALA A 310 23.08 -3.08 -5.67
N TYR A 311 21.77 -3.09 -5.96
CA TYR A 311 21.03 -1.91 -6.41
C TYR A 311 20.06 -1.39 -5.33
N TYR A 312 19.52 -2.27 -4.49
CA TYR A 312 18.58 -1.93 -3.41
C TYR A 312 19.14 -2.37 -2.06
N SER A 313 19.72 -1.42 -1.33
CA SER A 313 20.36 -1.67 -0.03
C SER A 313 19.37 -1.96 1.11
N ASN A 314 18.08 -1.68 0.93
CA ASN A 314 17.06 -1.89 1.97
C ASN A 314 16.52 -3.32 2.02
N LEU A 315 16.95 -4.22 1.12
CA LEU A 315 16.59 -5.64 1.15
C LEU A 315 17.30 -6.35 2.32
N ASN A 316 16.55 -6.61 3.39
CA ASN A 316 17.08 -7.23 4.62
C ASN A 316 16.56 -8.68 4.78
N SER A 317 17.48 -9.65 4.75
CA SER A 317 17.15 -11.08 4.86
C SER A 317 16.50 -11.45 6.18
N GLU A 318 16.92 -10.87 7.29
CA GLU A 318 16.35 -11.15 8.60
C GLU A 318 14.88 -10.72 8.66
N THR A 319 14.57 -9.49 8.23
CA THR A 319 13.20 -8.97 8.20
C THR A 319 12.31 -9.77 7.24
N ILE A 320 12.77 -10.01 6.01
CA ILE A 320 12.02 -10.75 4.99
C ILE A 320 11.68 -12.17 5.47
N LEU A 321 12.69 -12.92 5.92
CA LEU A 321 12.48 -14.30 6.38
C LEU A 321 11.64 -14.36 7.65
N THR A 322 11.79 -13.39 8.56
CA THR A 322 10.97 -13.31 9.79
C THR A 322 9.49 -13.13 9.47
N GLU A 323 9.14 -12.17 8.61
CA GLU A 323 7.73 -11.93 8.24
C GLU A 323 7.14 -13.09 7.41
N PHE A 324 7.94 -13.68 6.51
CA PHE A 324 7.54 -14.89 5.80
C PHE A 324 7.24 -16.04 6.76
N ASN A 325 8.15 -16.37 7.68
CA ASN A 325 7.99 -17.48 8.63
C ASN A 325 6.77 -17.26 9.53
N LYS A 326 6.56 -16.03 10.03
CA LYS A 326 5.38 -15.68 10.84
C LYS A 326 4.07 -15.97 10.10
N GLU A 327 3.94 -15.53 8.84
CA GLU A 327 2.72 -15.78 8.07
C GLU A 327 2.59 -17.26 7.68
N ASN A 328 3.69 -17.93 7.33
CA ASN A 328 3.71 -19.36 7.03
C ASN A 328 3.22 -20.20 8.21
N ASP A 329 3.81 -20.04 9.39
CA ASP A 329 3.46 -20.81 10.59
C ASP A 329 2.00 -20.58 11.03
N LYS A 330 1.52 -19.35 10.85
CA LYS A 330 0.14 -18.98 11.15
C LYS A 330 -0.83 -19.59 10.14
N PHE A 331 -0.53 -19.52 8.85
CA PHE A 331 -1.45 -19.92 7.79
C PHE A 331 -1.46 -21.44 7.56
N GLN A 332 -0.32 -22.12 7.72
CA GLN A 332 -0.21 -23.59 7.56
C GLN A 332 -1.25 -24.36 8.38
N LYS A 333 -1.57 -23.87 9.57
CA LYS A 333 -2.57 -24.48 10.46
C LYS A 333 -3.99 -24.36 9.91
N THR A 334 -4.33 -23.25 9.26
CA THR A 334 -5.70 -22.96 8.83
C THR A 334 -5.98 -23.45 7.41
N PHE A 335 -5.03 -23.28 6.48
CA PHE A 335 -5.30 -23.57 5.07
C PHE A 335 -5.44 -25.06 4.78
N LYS A 336 -4.70 -25.93 5.48
CA LYS A 336 -4.82 -27.39 5.32
C LYS A 336 -6.24 -27.86 5.63
N ASN A 337 -6.86 -27.28 6.65
CA ASN A 337 -8.27 -27.54 6.96
C ASN A 337 -9.19 -26.94 5.89
N GLY A 338 -8.88 -25.73 5.40
CA GLY A 338 -9.61 -25.13 4.28
C GLY A 338 -9.61 -25.99 3.02
N LEU A 339 -8.47 -26.59 2.65
CA LEU A 339 -8.37 -27.48 1.49
C LEU A 339 -9.23 -28.73 1.69
N LYS A 340 -9.21 -29.34 2.88
CA LYS A 340 -10.10 -30.45 3.22
C LYS A 340 -11.58 -30.08 3.16
N GLU A 341 -11.95 -28.86 3.57
CA GLU A 341 -13.32 -28.37 3.45
C GLU A 341 -13.72 -28.15 1.98
N LEU A 342 -12.82 -27.60 1.16
CA LEU A 342 -13.03 -27.45 -0.27
C LEU A 342 -13.21 -28.82 -0.97
N GLU A 343 -12.49 -29.85 -0.53
CA GLU A 343 -12.65 -31.23 -1.02
C GLU A 343 -14.04 -31.83 -0.73
N LYS A 344 -14.70 -31.41 0.35
CA LYS A 344 -16.05 -31.88 0.71
C LYS A 344 -17.15 -31.24 -0.13
N LEU A 345 -16.91 -30.07 -0.70
CA LEU A 345 -17.90 -29.36 -1.51
C LEU A 345 -18.07 -30.05 -2.87
N THR A 346 -19.32 -30.16 -3.33
CA THR A 346 -19.64 -30.64 -4.69
C THR A 346 -19.57 -29.50 -5.71
N THR A 347 -19.97 -28.31 -5.30
CA THR A 347 -19.93 -27.07 -6.08
C THR A 347 -19.56 -25.92 -5.16
N VAL A 348 -18.83 -24.95 -5.69
CA VAL A 348 -18.38 -23.75 -4.99
C VAL A 348 -19.00 -22.54 -5.66
N ASP A 349 -19.90 -21.89 -4.94
CA ASP A 349 -20.51 -20.59 -5.27
C ASP A 349 -19.85 -19.45 -4.49
N GLY A 350 -20.25 -18.20 -4.73
CA GLY A 350 -19.71 -17.03 -4.03
C GLY A 350 -19.79 -17.15 -2.49
N ALA A 351 -20.85 -17.75 -1.96
CA ALA A 351 -21.07 -17.90 -0.52
C ALA A 351 -20.12 -18.91 0.12
N SER A 352 -19.99 -20.10 -0.48
CA SER A 352 -19.05 -21.13 -0.01
C SER A 352 -17.60 -20.70 -0.21
N ALA A 353 -17.27 -20.03 -1.31
CA ALA A 353 -15.95 -19.44 -1.52
C ALA A 353 -15.62 -18.37 -0.46
N PHE A 354 -16.57 -17.48 -0.16
CA PHE A 354 -16.41 -16.49 0.91
C PHE A 354 -16.23 -17.14 2.28
N LYS A 355 -16.98 -18.20 2.59
CA LYS A 355 -16.81 -18.97 3.83
C LYS A 355 -15.43 -19.60 3.93
N LEU A 356 -14.92 -20.18 2.84
CA LEU A 356 -13.55 -20.73 2.78
C LEU A 356 -12.50 -19.65 3.04
N PHE A 357 -12.68 -18.47 2.45
CA PHE A 357 -11.83 -17.32 2.66
C PHE A 357 -11.89 -16.79 4.10
N GLU A 358 -13.08 -16.56 4.65
CA GLU A 358 -13.27 -15.99 5.98
C GLU A 358 -12.82 -16.95 7.09
N SER A 359 -13.21 -18.22 6.99
CA SER A 359 -12.99 -19.20 8.06
C SER A 359 -11.59 -19.80 8.04
N PHE A 360 -11.03 -20.04 6.85
CA PHE A 360 -9.75 -20.76 6.69
C PHE A 360 -8.64 -19.90 6.08
N GLY A 361 -8.97 -18.70 5.61
CA GLY A 361 -8.03 -17.77 5.03
C GLY A 361 -7.61 -18.09 3.60
N LEU A 362 -8.32 -19.02 2.92
CA LEU A 362 -8.02 -19.42 1.55
C LEU A 362 -8.34 -18.27 0.57
N PRO A 363 -7.34 -17.70 -0.13
CA PRO A 363 -7.59 -16.67 -1.13
C PRO A 363 -8.49 -17.16 -2.25
N PHE A 364 -9.27 -16.25 -2.85
CA PHE A 364 -10.16 -16.57 -3.98
C PHE A 364 -9.42 -17.27 -5.13
N GLU A 365 -8.19 -16.81 -5.43
CA GLU A 365 -7.36 -17.35 -6.51
C GLU A 365 -7.01 -18.80 -6.25
N ILE A 366 -6.64 -19.11 -5.01
CA ILE A 366 -6.33 -20.47 -4.60
C ILE A 366 -7.57 -21.34 -4.72
N ILE A 367 -8.73 -20.86 -4.26
CA ILE A 367 -9.99 -21.60 -4.40
C ILE A 367 -10.25 -21.89 -5.88
N LYS A 368 -10.07 -20.89 -6.76
CA LYS A 368 -10.22 -21.04 -8.20
C LYS A 368 -9.22 -22.01 -8.84
N GLU A 369 -7.96 -21.96 -8.42
CA GLU A 369 -6.88 -22.76 -9.01
C GLU A 369 -6.93 -24.22 -8.56
N VAL A 370 -7.26 -24.49 -7.29
CA VAL A 370 -7.28 -25.86 -6.74
C VAL A 370 -8.67 -26.50 -6.72
N GLY A 371 -9.74 -25.71 -6.95
CA GLY A 371 -11.12 -26.18 -6.89
C GLY A 371 -11.56 -27.04 -8.07
N GLY A 372 -10.79 -27.05 -9.18
CA GLY A 372 -11.07 -27.86 -10.37
C GLY A 372 -12.49 -27.64 -10.92
N ASP A 373 -13.21 -28.73 -11.17
CA ASP A 373 -14.58 -28.67 -11.69
C ASP A 373 -15.60 -27.99 -10.76
N LYS A 374 -15.31 -27.97 -9.45
CA LYS A 374 -16.25 -27.47 -8.42
C LYS A 374 -16.44 -25.96 -8.51
N VAL A 375 -15.46 -25.24 -9.04
CA VAL A 375 -15.41 -23.77 -9.11
C VAL A 375 -15.71 -23.24 -10.51
N LYS A 376 -16.22 -24.08 -11.42
CA LYS A 376 -16.57 -23.69 -12.80
C LYS A 376 -17.53 -22.51 -12.86
N THR A 377 -18.51 -22.48 -11.97
CA THR A 377 -19.53 -21.42 -11.91
C THR A 377 -19.14 -20.24 -11.04
N LEU A 378 -18.11 -20.37 -10.20
CA LEU A 378 -17.70 -19.34 -9.25
C LEU A 378 -17.26 -18.07 -10.00
N SER A 379 -17.88 -16.93 -9.74
CA SER A 379 -17.42 -15.65 -10.29
C SER A 379 -16.71 -14.80 -9.24
N ARG A 380 -15.81 -13.89 -9.68
CA ARG A 380 -15.14 -12.95 -8.78
C ARG A 380 -16.13 -11.93 -8.22
N GLU A 381 -17.09 -11.53 -9.05
CA GLU A 381 -18.20 -10.63 -8.70
C GLU A 381 -19.08 -11.23 -7.62
N GLU A 382 -19.43 -12.53 -7.72
CA GLU A 382 -20.20 -13.24 -6.70
C GLU A 382 -19.47 -13.31 -5.36
N PHE A 383 -18.18 -13.62 -5.38
CA PHE A 383 -17.35 -13.65 -4.18
C PHE A 383 -17.25 -12.27 -3.50
N GLU A 384 -16.97 -11.22 -4.28
CA GLU A 384 -16.88 -9.85 -3.74
C GLU A 384 -18.25 -9.32 -3.28
N ALA A 385 -19.34 -9.71 -3.94
CA ALA A 385 -20.69 -9.38 -3.50
C ALA A 385 -20.99 -9.98 -2.11
N GLU A 386 -20.65 -11.25 -1.88
CA GLU A 386 -20.84 -11.86 -0.56
C GLU A 386 -19.90 -11.25 0.49
N ARG A 387 -18.65 -10.97 0.13
CA ARG A 387 -17.72 -10.25 1.01
C ARG A 387 -18.24 -8.87 1.40
N LYS A 388 -18.79 -8.11 0.44
CA LYS A 388 -19.39 -6.79 0.68
C LYS A 388 -20.61 -6.91 1.59
N ARG A 389 -21.49 -7.88 1.32
CA ARG A 389 -22.64 -8.18 2.18
C ARG A 389 -22.21 -8.49 3.61
N HIS A 390 -21.18 -9.32 3.80
CA HIS A 390 -20.68 -9.64 5.15
C HIS A 390 -19.97 -8.45 5.81
N GLN A 391 -19.28 -7.60 5.04
CA GLN A 391 -18.74 -6.33 5.54
C GLN A 391 -19.86 -5.38 5.98
N GLU A 392 -20.95 -5.29 5.22
CA GLU A 392 -22.13 -4.49 5.58
C GLU A 392 -22.83 -5.05 6.82
N ILE A 393 -22.98 -6.38 6.95
CA ILE A 393 -23.51 -7.01 8.17
C ILE A 393 -22.57 -6.75 9.36
N SER A 394 -21.26 -6.85 9.16
CA SER A 394 -20.26 -6.53 10.19
C SER A 394 -20.27 -5.05 10.55
N ARG A 395 -20.50 -4.16 9.58
CA ARG A 395 -20.63 -2.70 9.75
C ARG A 395 -21.94 -2.32 10.42
N ALA A 396 -23.07 -2.92 10.06
CA ALA A 396 -24.37 -2.71 10.70
C ALA A 396 -24.41 -3.36 12.09
N GLY A 397 -23.71 -4.49 12.25
CA GLY A 397 -23.42 -5.12 13.54
C GLY A 397 -22.47 -4.26 14.37
N VAL A 398 -21.59 -3.47 13.75
CA VAL A 398 -20.80 -2.39 14.35
C VAL A 398 -21.70 -1.19 14.67
N GLU A 399 -22.56 -0.68 13.79
CA GLU A 399 -23.50 0.40 14.10
C GLU A 399 -24.48 0.03 15.22
N LYS A 400 -24.90 -1.25 15.32
CA LYS A 400 -25.63 -1.79 16.47
C LYS A 400 -24.74 -2.09 17.69
N LYS A 401 -23.47 -2.49 17.52
CA LYS A 401 -22.49 -2.68 18.62
C LYS A 401 -21.86 -1.38 19.13
N PHE A 402 -22.06 -0.28 18.39
CA PHE A 402 -21.78 1.11 18.71
C PHE A 402 -23.10 1.89 18.92
N GLY A 403 -24.20 1.17 19.15
CA GLY A 403 -25.46 1.69 19.69
C GLY A 403 -25.41 1.94 21.20
N GLY A 404 -24.22 2.14 21.76
CA GLY A 404 -24.05 2.83 23.03
C GLY A 404 -23.31 4.12 22.72
N HIS A 405 -24.06 5.23 22.76
CA HIS A 405 -23.62 6.63 22.91
C HIS A 405 -22.23 6.94 22.34
N GLY A 406 -21.96 6.50 21.11
CA GLY A 406 -20.68 6.73 20.43
C GLY A 406 -20.58 8.18 19.99
N ILE A 407 -19.50 8.85 20.40
CA ILE A 407 -19.17 10.23 20.06
C ILE A 407 -19.28 10.42 18.54
N LYS A 408 -20.39 11.01 18.08
CA LYS A 408 -20.53 11.55 16.73
C LYS A 408 -20.26 13.04 16.86
N GLU A 409 -19.27 13.53 16.12
CA GLU A 409 -19.00 14.98 16.02
C GLU A 409 -18.75 15.70 17.36
N GLY A 410 -18.23 14.99 18.36
CA GLY A 410 -17.93 15.55 19.68
C GLY A 410 -19.09 15.51 20.68
N ASP A 411 -20.30 15.15 20.26
CA ASP A 411 -21.44 15.02 21.17
C ASP A 411 -21.69 13.56 21.57
N LEU A 412 -21.67 13.32 22.88
CA LEU A 412 -22.22 12.11 23.50
C LEU A 412 -23.75 12.26 23.50
N THR A 413 -24.47 11.36 22.84
CA THR A 413 -25.94 11.31 22.91
C THR A 413 -26.34 10.51 24.15
N ALA A 414 -27.24 10.96 25.00
CA ALA A 414 -27.83 10.13 26.07
C ALA A 414 -29.35 10.31 26.10
N GLU A 415 -30.10 9.28 26.49
CA GLU A 415 -31.57 9.34 26.49
C GLU A 415 -32.09 10.20 27.65
N ASN A 416 -31.30 10.36 28.72
CA ASN A 416 -31.64 11.19 29.88
C ASN A 416 -30.39 11.73 30.62
N ALA A 417 -30.60 12.66 31.56
CA ALA A 417 -29.54 13.32 32.31
C ALA A 417 -28.72 12.37 33.22
N GLU A 418 -29.32 11.27 33.70
CA GLU A 418 -28.64 10.31 34.57
C GLU A 418 -27.65 9.44 33.78
N GLU A 419 -28.04 9.00 32.58
CA GLU A 419 -27.16 8.32 31.65
C GLU A 419 -25.99 9.21 31.21
N MET A 420 -26.27 10.50 30.94
CA MET A 420 -25.23 11.45 30.56
C MET A 420 -24.16 11.58 31.65
N LYS A 421 -24.56 11.59 32.92
CA LYS A 421 -23.61 11.62 34.04
C LYS A 421 -22.73 10.37 34.08
N LYS A 422 -23.31 9.18 33.89
CA LYS A 422 -22.55 7.91 33.88
C LYS A 422 -21.56 7.84 32.71
N VAL A 423 -22.01 8.24 31.52
CA VAL A 423 -21.17 8.28 30.33
C VAL A 423 -20.05 9.31 30.45
N THR A 424 -20.32 10.49 31.02
CA THR A 424 -19.30 11.51 31.30
C THR A 424 -18.21 11.01 32.27
N ARG A 425 -18.60 10.27 33.31
CA ARG A 425 -17.66 9.60 34.23
C ARG A 425 -16.80 8.57 33.50
N LEU A 426 -17.41 7.68 32.71
CA LEU A 426 -16.72 6.66 31.92
C LEU A 426 -15.80 7.26 30.84
N HIS A 427 -16.18 8.41 30.27
CA HIS A 427 -15.36 9.12 29.31
C HIS A 427 -14.08 9.64 29.94
N THR A 428 -14.17 10.30 31.09
CA THR A 428 -12.97 10.74 31.83
C THR A 428 -12.15 9.55 32.33
N ALA A 429 -12.79 8.48 32.79
CA ALA A 429 -12.11 7.24 33.16
C ALA A 429 -11.28 6.66 32.01
N THR A 430 -11.76 6.77 30.76
CA THR A 430 -11.04 6.29 29.58
C THR A 430 -9.68 6.99 29.46
N HIS A 431 -9.62 8.31 29.60
CA HIS A 431 -8.36 9.07 29.53
C HIS A 431 -7.40 8.70 30.66
N ILE A 432 -7.91 8.56 31.89
CA ILE A 432 -7.08 8.19 33.04
C ILE A 432 -6.48 6.79 32.84
N ILE A 433 -7.27 5.80 32.41
CA ILE A 433 -6.77 4.45 32.16
C ILE A 433 -5.70 4.44 31.06
N VAL A 434 -5.91 5.19 29.98
CA VAL A 434 -4.95 5.26 28.87
C VAL A 434 -3.64 5.88 29.32
N ALA A 435 -3.69 6.99 30.07
CA ALA A 435 -2.50 7.62 30.64
C ALA A 435 -1.78 6.69 31.63
N SER A 436 -2.51 5.97 32.49
CA SER A 436 -1.95 4.96 33.39
C SER A 436 -1.25 3.83 32.62
N LEU A 437 -1.87 3.31 31.56
CA LEU A 437 -1.29 2.27 30.71
C LEU A 437 -0.02 2.76 30.01
N GLN A 438 -0.02 3.98 29.49
CA GLN A 438 1.18 4.58 28.87
C GLN A 438 2.33 4.72 29.88
N LYS A 439 2.01 5.08 31.13
CA LYS A 439 2.99 5.19 32.21
C LYS A 439 3.59 3.83 32.59
N VAL A 440 2.77 2.78 32.69
CA VAL A 440 3.22 1.41 33.01
C VAL A 440 4.04 0.82 31.87
N LEU A 441 3.58 0.99 30.62
CA LEU A 441 4.22 0.40 29.45
C LEU A 441 5.40 1.21 28.91
N GLY A 442 5.60 2.44 29.41
CA GLY A 442 6.74 3.29 29.04
C GLY A 442 6.71 3.81 27.61
N GLN A 443 5.55 3.78 26.93
CA GLN A 443 5.40 4.24 25.55
C GLN A 443 3.99 4.77 25.27
N LYS A 444 3.87 5.61 24.23
CA LYS A 444 2.56 6.04 23.74
C LYS A 444 1.80 4.84 23.18
N LEU A 445 0.48 4.87 23.35
CA LEU A 445 -0.42 3.82 22.85
C LEU A 445 -1.33 4.44 21.79
N PRO A 446 -0.98 4.33 20.49
CA PRO A 446 -1.81 4.85 19.43
C PRO A 446 -3.20 4.22 19.49
N GLN A 447 -4.23 5.06 19.65
CA GLN A 447 -5.61 4.61 19.70
C GLN A 447 -5.97 3.93 18.37
N ALA A 448 -6.70 2.83 18.46
CA ALA A 448 -7.23 2.05 17.34
C ALA A 448 -8.77 2.10 17.29
N GLY A 449 -9.41 2.49 18.39
CA GLY A 449 -10.86 2.69 18.52
C GLY A 449 -11.26 2.89 19.99
N ALA A 450 -12.43 3.47 20.24
CA ALA A 450 -13.02 3.57 21.58
C ALA A 450 -14.55 3.45 21.49
N ASP A 451 -15.19 3.06 22.59
CA ASP A 451 -16.63 2.85 22.70
C ASP A 451 -17.03 2.97 24.18
N ILE A 452 -17.99 3.85 24.50
CA ILE A 452 -18.45 4.09 25.86
C ILE A 452 -19.96 3.90 25.87
N THR A 453 -20.44 3.06 26.78
CA THR A 453 -21.86 2.84 27.04
C THR A 453 -22.19 3.26 28.47
N VAL A 454 -23.46 3.19 28.89
CA VAL A 454 -23.86 3.47 30.28
C VAL A 454 -23.32 2.45 31.29
N GLU A 455 -22.84 1.28 30.83
CA GLU A 455 -22.37 0.19 31.68
C GLU A 455 -20.86 0.02 31.66
N ARG A 456 -20.19 0.35 30.55
CA ARG A 456 -18.77 0.03 30.35
C ARG A 456 -18.09 0.97 29.37
N LEU A 457 -16.77 1.07 29.49
CA LEU A 457 -15.90 1.60 28.45
C LEU A 457 -15.12 0.48 27.77
N ARG A 458 -14.75 0.73 26.52
CA ARG A 458 -13.89 -0.11 25.69
C ARG A 458 -12.89 0.79 24.99
N PHE A 459 -11.62 0.44 25.09
CA PHE A 459 -10.54 1.16 24.42
C PHE A 459 -9.64 0.18 23.67
N ASP A 460 -9.42 0.47 22.39
CA ASP A 460 -8.60 -0.32 21.50
C ASP A 460 -7.33 0.47 21.19
N PHE A 461 -6.16 -0.17 21.27
CA PHE A 461 -4.88 0.48 21.06
C PHE A 461 -3.86 -0.43 20.39
N THR A 462 -2.86 0.18 19.76
CA THR A 462 -1.78 -0.54 19.08
C THR A 462 -0.69 -0.90 20.09
N PHE A 463 -0.44 -2.19 20.29
CA PHE A 463 0.61 -2.71 21.15
C PHE A 463 1.04 -4.12 20.68
N PRO A 464 2.36 -4.39 20.51
CA PRO A 464 2.83 -5.57 19.79
C PRO A 464 2.64 -6.89 20.54
N ARG A 465 2.46 -6.86 21.86
CA ARG A 465 2.29 -8.04 22.72
C ARG A 465 1.05 -7.94 23.58
N LYS A 466 0.76 -9.01 24.34
CA LYS A 466 -0.25 -8.98 25.40
C LYS A 466 0.22 -8.10 26.57
N VAL A 467 -0.66 -7.26 27.11
CA VAL A 467 -0.44 -6.56 28.38
C VAL A 467 -0.58 -7.60 29.49
N THR A 468 0.42 -7.71 30.35
CA THR A 468 0.40 -8.77 31.39
C THR A 468 -0.64 -8.44 32.46
N PRO A 469 -1.16 -9.45 33.18
CA PRO A 469 -2.06 -9.21 34.31
C PRO A 469 -1.49 -8.23 35.34
N GLU A 470 -0.18 -8.28 35.58
CA GLU A 470 0.52 -7.39 36.51
C GLU A 470 0.56 -5.95 35.99
N GLU A 471 0.83 -5.75 34.70
CA GLU A 471 0.81 -4.43 34.06
C GLU A 471 -0.61 -3.83 34.06
N LEU A 472 -1.62 -4.66 33.79
CA LEU A 472 -3.03 -4.24 33.87
C LEU A 472 -3.39 -3.83 35.30
N LYS A 473 -2.96 -4.61 36.29
CA LYS A 473 -3.23 -4.32 37.69
C LYS A 473 -2.54 -3.03 38.13
N GLN A 474 -1.28 -2.83 37.74
CA GLN A 474 -0.55 -1.58 38.01
C GLN A 474 -1.24 -0.37 37.36
N ALA A 475 -1.73 -0.50 36.12
CA ALA A 475 -2.43 0.59 35.45
C ALA A 475 -3.78 0.91 36.12
N GLU A 476 -4.52 -0.11 36.56
CA GLU A 476 -5.75 0.05 37.35
C GLU A 476 -5.47 0.73 38.71
N ASP A 477 -4.41 0.32 39.41
CA ASP A 477 -4.05 0.89 40.70
C ASP A 477 -3.64 2.37 40.57
N ILE A 478 -2.84 2.71 39.55
CA ILE A 478 -2.48 4.11 39.24
C ILE A 478 -3.73 4.92 38.87
N ALA A 479 -4.64 4.36 38.06
CA ALA A 479 -5.86 5.05 37.67
C ALA A 479 -6.72 5.40 38.88
N ASN A 480 -6.89 4.46 39.82
CA ASN A 480 -7.65 4.68 41.05
C ASN A 480 -6.91 5.63 42.01
N GLU A 481 -5.57 5.60 42.09
CA GLU A 481 -4.81 6.59 42.86
C GLU A 481 -5.06 8.02 42.36
N ILE A 482 -5.21 8.20 41.05
CA ILE A 482 -5.53 9.51 40.44
C ILE A 482 -6.98 9.94 40.72
N VAL A 483 -7.92 8.99 40.76
CA VAL A 483 -9.29 9.24 41.21
C VAL A 483 -9.29 9.71 42.67
N ASP A 484 -8.58 9.01 43.55
CA ASP A 484 -8.52 9.31 45.00
C ASP A 484 -7.84 10.64 45.31
N LYS A 485 -6.94 11.09 44.43
CA LYS A 485 -6.27 12.41 44.52
C LYS A 485 -7.18 13.59 44.18
N ASP A 486 -8.37 13.34 43.63
CA ASP A 486 -9.35 14.35 43.26
C ASP A 486 -8.78 15.52 42.44
N LEU A 487 -8.07 15.18 41.37
CA LEU A 487 -7.43 16.16 40.50
C LEU A 487 -8.48 16.96 39.71
N PRO A 488 -8.26 18.26 39.50
CA PRO A 488 -9.13 19.06 38.65
C PRO A 488 -9.01 18.63 37.18
N VAL A 489 -10.12 18.69 36.45
CA VAL A 489 -10.21 18.44 35.01
C VAL A 489 -10.61 19.74 34.33
N THR A 490 -9.67 20.36 33.60
CA THR A 490 -9.86 21.67 32.98
C THR A 490 -9.95 21.55 31.46
N CYS A 491 -10.71 22.43 30.82
CA CYS A 491 -10.82 22.53 29.37
C CYS A 491 -10.32 23.91 28.91
N ARG A 492 -9.50 23.94 27.86
CA ARG A 492 -9.09 25.17 27.17
C ARG A 492 -9.25 25.04 25.67
N GLU A 493 -9.74 26.09 25.03
CA GLU A 493 -9.78 26.19 23.58
C GLU A 493 -8.57 26.96 23.06
N MET A 494 -7.77 26.32 22.22
CA MET A 494 -6.53 26.88 21.66
C MET A 494 -6.34 26.48 20.20
N ASP A 495 -5.33 27.05 19.56
CA ASP A 495 -4.94 26.65 18.21
C ASP A 495 -4.44 25.20 18.20
N LEU A 496 -4.69 24.47 17.10
CA LEU A 496 -4.28 23.07 16.96
C LEU A 496 -2.77 22.90 17.12
N GLN A 497 -1.97 23.81 16.56
CA GLN A 497 -0.52 23.71 16.66
C GLN A 497 -0.05 23.94 18.10
N GLU A 498 -0.61 24.95 18.78
CA GLU A 498 -0.34 25.22 20.20
C GLU A 498 -0.74 24.03 21.09
N ALA A 499 -1.87 23.37 20.79
CA ALA A 499 -2.32 22.18 21.49
C ALA A 499 -1.33 21.04 21.37
N LEU A 500 -0.84 20.75 20.16
CA LEU A 500 0.15 19.70 19.90
C LEU A 500 1.49 20.02 20.58
N ASP A 501 1.94 21.27 20.50
CA ASP A 501 3.18 21.75 21.12
C ASP A 501 3.12 21.69 22.66
N SER A 502 1.92 21.79 23.25
CA SER A 502 1.70 21.62 24.69
C SER A 502 1.85 20.16 25.17
N GLY A 503 2.14 19.22 24.26
CA GLY A 503 2.27 17.80 24.53
C GLY A 503 0.94 17.04 24.58
N ALA A 504 -0.16 17.67 24.14
CA ALA A 504 -1.47 17.04 24.14
C ALA A 504 -1.53 15.86 23.16
N SER A 505 -2.13 14.75 23.59
CA SER A 505 -2.34 13.61 22.70
C SER A 505 -3.50 13.87 21.75
N ALA A 506 -3.30 13.54 20.47
CA ALA A 506 -4.30 13.65 19.41
C ALA A 506 -4.55 12.28 18.78
N PHE A 507 -5.79 12.06 18.33
CA PHE A 507 -6.16 10.85 17.62
C PHE A 507 -5.88 11.02 16.12
N PHE A 508 -4.80 10.39 15.65
CA PHE A 508 -4.27 10.52 14.28
C PHE A 508 -5.28 10.25 13.14
N LYS A 509 -6.43 9.62 13.41
CA LYS A 509 -7.45 9.32 12.39
C LYS A 509 -8.56 10.37 12.29
N LEU A 510 -8.60 11.36 13.17
CA LEU A 510 -9.57 12.45 13.09
C LEU A 510 -8.92 13.68 12.43
N LYS A 511 -9.70 14.33 11.57
CA LYS A 511 -9.38 15.69 11.12
C LYS A 511 -9.84 16.66 12.20
N TYR A 512 -8.92 17.48 12.70
CA TYR A 512 -9.22 18.49 13.71
C TYR A 512 -9.45 19.85 13.05
N PRO A 513 -10.43 20.65 13.53
CA PRO A 513 -10.55 22.05 13.14
C PRO A 513 -9.36 22.89 13.65
N PRO A 514 -9.13 24.11 13.11
CA PRO A 514 -8.02 24.97 13.53
C PRO A 514 -8.03 25.33 15.02
N ARG A 515 -9.21 25.43 15.63
CA ARG A 515 -9.37 25.58 17.08
C ARG A 515 -9.89 24.30 17.70
N VAL A 516 -9.21 23.83 18.73
CA VAL A 516 -9.52 22.57 19.41
C VAL A 516 -9.72 22.75 20.90
N LYS A 517 -10.53 21.89 21.51
CA LYS A 517 -10.66 21.75 22.95
C LYS A 517 -9.60 20.78 23.47
N VAL A 518 -8.83 21.23 24.45
CA VAL A 518 -7.82 20.44 25.15
C VAL A 518 -8.27 20.26 26.59
N TYR A 519 -8.44 19.00 26.98
CA TYR A 519 -8.74 18.63 28.36
C TYR A 519 -7.45 18.24 29.07
N THR A 520 -7.23 18.80 30.26
CA THR A 520 -6.10 18.53 31.13
C THR A 520 -6.60 17.95 32.44
N VAL A 521 -6.03 16.82 32.87
CA VAL A 521 -6.26 16.22 34.19
C VAL A 521 -5.07 16.52 35.09
N GLY A 522 -5.28 17.26 36.18
CA GLY A 522 -4.23 17.71 37.09
C GLY A 522 -3.74 19.14 36.82
N ALA A 523 -2.64 19.52 37.46
CA ALA A 523 -2.07 20.86 37.34
C ALA A 523 -1.46 21.10 35.96
N GLU A 524 -1.66 22.28 35.37
CA GLU A 524 -1.15 22.63 34.03
C GLU A 524 0.38 22.52 33.88
N SER A 525 1.11 22.73 34.98
CA SER A 525 2.58 22.61 35.02
C SER A 525 3.07 21.17 35.03
N ASN A 526 2.24 20.22 35.44
CA ASN A 526 2.57 18.79 35.49
C ASN A 526 1.29 17.95 35.36
N PRO A 527 0.69 17.91 34.16
CA PRO A 527 -0.57 17.22 33.94
C PRO A 527 -0.38 15.71 34.01
N PHE A 528 -1.36 15.00 34.56
CA PHE A 528 -1.40 13.54 34.49
C PHE A 528 -1.80 13.07 33.09
N SER A 529 -2.80 13.73 32.49
CA SER A 529 -3.16 13.57 31.08
C SER A 529 -3.50 14.92 30.45
N ARG A 530 -3.22 15.06 29.16
CA ARG A 530 -3.59 16.21 28.33
C ARG A 530 -3.94 15.73 26.92
N GLU A 531 -5.16 15.97 26.47
CA GLU A 531 -5.70 15.35 25.25
C GLU A 531 -6.65 16.28 24.49
N LEU A 532 -6.65 16.17 23.15
CA LEU A 532 -7.63 16.83 22.30
C LEU A 532 -8.94 16.02 22.34
N CYS A 533 -9.95 16.57 22.99
CA CYS A 533 -11.24 15.89 23.14
C CYS A 533 -12.42 16.88 23.04
N GLY A 534 -13.48 16.47 22.34
CA GLY A 534 -14.70 17.26 22.15
C GLY A 534 -15.85 16.91 23.09
N GLY A 535 -15.79 15.74 23.75
CA GLY A 535 -16.90 15.23 24.57
C GLY A 535 -16.90 15.77 26.01
N PRO A 536 -18.01 15.60 26.74
CA PRO A 536 -18.12 16.03 28.13
C PRO A 536 -17.18 15.25 29.06
N HIS A 537 -16.64 15.96 30.06
CA HIS A 537 -15.82 15.40 31.12
C HIS A 537 -16.36 15.80 32.49
N VAL A 538 -15.99 15.03 33.51
CA VAL A 538 -16.23 15.43 34.91
C VAL A 538 -15.36 16.65 35.22
N SER A 539 -15.70 17.40 36.27
CA SER A 539 -14.88 18.54 36.72
C SER A 539 -13.72 18.11 37.60
N HIS A 540 -13.84 16.94 38.25
CA HIS A 540 -12.93 16.43 39.26
C HIS A 540 -12.81 14.91 39.15
N THR A 541 -11.60 14.35 39.29
CA THR A 541 -11.38 12.90 39.08
C THR A 541 -12.12 12.04 40.10
N ALA A 542 -12.40 12.54 41.31
CA ALA A 542 -13.17 11.80 42.32
C ALA A 542 -14.61 11.51 41.88
N GLU A 543 -15.17 12.29 40.95
CA GLU A 543 -16.51 12.07 40.41
C GLU A 543 -16.61 10.76 39.62
N ILE A 544 -15.49 10.20 39.17
CA ILE A 544 -15.45 8.96 38.38
C ILE A 544 -15.90 7.76 39.21
N GLY A 545 -15.57 7.72 40.51
CA GLY A 545 -15.72 6.52 41.33
C GLY A 545 -14.62 5.48 41.03
N HIS A 546 -14.82 4.25 41.48
CA HIS A 546 -13.78 3.22 41.38
C HIS A 546 -13.74 2.61 39.97
N ILE A 547 -12.54 2.50 39.39
CA ILE A 547 -12.31 1.95 38.06
C ILE A 547 -11.87 0.49 38.17
N THR A 548 -12.50 -0.40 37.40
CA THR A 548 -12.09 -1.81 37.31
C THR A 548 -11.89 -2.23 35.85
N ILE A 549 -10.68 -2.70 35.50
CA ILE A 549 -10.36 -3.29 34.20
C ILE A 549 -10.84 -4.73 34.19
N THR A 550 -11.90 -5.00 33.44
CA THR A 550 -12.58 -6.30 33.45
C THR A 550 -11.99 -7.30 32.46
N LYS A 551 -11.42 -6.82 31.35
CA LYS A 551 -10.90 -7.70 30.30
C LYS A 551 -9.84 -7.03 29.46
N GLU A 552 -8.87 -7.82 29.03
CA GLU A 552 -7.91 -7.50 27.97
C GLU A 552 -7.91 -8.61 26.92
N GLU A 553 -7.97 -8.25 25.63
CA GLU A 553 -8.00 -9.22 24.52
C GLU A 553 -7.32 -8.70 23.24
N SER A 554 -6.86 -9.62 22.39
CA SER A 554 -6.37 -9.27 21.04
C SER A 554 -7.53 -9.05 20.09
N VAL A 555 -7.50 -7.95 19.32
CA VAL A 555 -8.51 -7.63 18.30
C VAL A 555 -8.04 -8.05 16.90
N SER A 556 -6.77 -7.81 16.59
CA SER A 556 -6.10 -8.16 15.34
C SER A 556 -4.57 -8.08 15.53
N GLY A 557 -3.78 -8.44 14.53
CA GLY A 557 -2.31 -8.36 14.62
C GLY A 557 -1.86 -6.94 15.00
N GLY A 558 -1.18 -6.82 16.15
CA GLY A 558 -0.70 -5.55 16.69
C GLY A 558 -1.74 -4.69 17.45
N ASN A 559 -3.02 -5.08 17.52
CA ASN A 559 -4.07 -4.33 18.22
C ASN A 559 -4.60 -5.07 19.45
N ARG A 560 -4.68 -4.36 20.57
CA ARG A 560 -5.19 -4.81 21.87
C ARG A 560 -6.46 -4.05 22.22
N ARG A 561 -7.30 -4.64 23.08
CA ARG A 561 -8.54 -4.05 23.58
C ARG A 561 -8.63 -4.25 25.08
N ILE A 562 -8.94 -3.18 25.80
CA ILE A 562 -9.35 -3.23 27.19
C ILE A 562 -10.85 -2.94 27.32
N ARG A 563 -11.46 -3.51 28.34
CA ARG A 563 -12.80 -3.16 28.82
C ARG A 563 -12.70 -2.82 30.29
N ALA A 564 -13.39 -1.77 30.70
CA ALA A 564 -13.46 -1.37 32.10
C ALA A 564 -14.86 -0.89 32.47
N THR A 565 -15.14 -0.91 33.76
CA THR A 565 -16.38 -0.43 34.38
C THR A 565 -16.04 0.54 35.49
N ILE A 566 -17.02 1.35 35.90
CA ILE A 566 -16.92 2.18 37.10
C ILE A 566 -18.00 1.80 38.10
N SER A 567 -17.71 1.92 39.40
CA SER A 567 -18.68 1.76 40.49
C SER A 567 -18.69 2.98 41.40
#